data_AF-A0A5J5LQE8-F1
#
_entry.id   AF-A0A5J5LQE8-F1
#
_cell.length_a   1.000
_cell.length_b   1.000
_cell.length_c   1.000
_cell.angle_alpha   90.00
_cell.angle_beta   90.00
_cell.angle_gamma   90.00
#
_symmetry.space_group_name_H-M   'P 1'
#
loop_
_entity.id
_entity.type
_entity.pdbx_description
1 polymer ?
#
loop_
_entity_poly.entity_id
_entity_poly.type
_entity_poly.pdbx_seq_one_letter_code
_entity_poly.pdbx_strand_id
1 'polypeptide(L)' 'MNAVDTNVLIYVNDLRDPSKQAIAASLVANLTEGVLIWQVACEYLAASRKLEPFAYDRAQAYQYIRDLQ' A
#
# COMPACT_ATOMS: atom_id res chain seq x y z
N MET A 1 7.25 -7.13 -16.51
CA MET A 1 7.20 -6.06 -15.49
C MET A 1 6.01 -6.34 -14.60
N ASN A 2 6.24 -6.66 -13.33
CA ASN A 2 5.16 -6.79 -12.35
C ASN A 2 5.05 -5.46 -11.60
N ALA A 3 3.84 -4.91 -11.53
CA ALA A 3 3.56 -3.67 -10.81
C ALA A 3 2.50 -3.95 -9.75
N VAL A 4 2.61 -3.25 -8.62
CA VAL A 4 1.59 -3.29 -7.56
C VAL A 4 0.49 -2.30 -7.91
N ASP A 5 -0.76 -2.70 -7.69
CA ASP A 5 -1.93 -1.82 -7.83
C ASP A 5 -2.27 -1.12 -6.50
N THR A 6 -3.01 -0.02 -6.58
CA THR A 6 -3.45 0.77 -5.43
C THR A 6 -4.16 -0.08 -4.37
N ASN A 7 -4.95 -1.08 -4.78
CA ASN A 7 -5.70 -1.92 -3.84
C ASN A 7 -4.78 -2.75 -2.92
N VAL A 8 -3.69 -3.32 -3.44
CA VAL A 8 -2.73 -4.11 -2.66
C VAL A 8 -2.03 -3.20 -1.65
N LEU A 9 -1.58 -2.02 -2.08
CA LEU A 9 -0.92 -1.05 -1.19
C LEU A 9 -1.84 -0.59 -0.05
N ILE A 10 -3.13 -0.40 -0.33
CA ILE A 10 -4.13 -0.09 0.71
C ILE A 10 -4.30 -1.26 1.66
N TYR A 11 -4.45 -2.48 1.16
CA TYR A 11 -4.68 -3.64 2.02
C TYR A 11 -3.51 -4.00 2.91
N VAL A 12 -2.26 -3.70 2.53
CA VAL A 12 -1.11 -3.84 3.44
C VAL A 12 -1.31 -3.03 4.73
N ASN A 13 -1.94 -1.87 4.63
CA ASN A 13 -2.10 -0.91 5.73
C ASN A 13 -3.52 -0.92 6.34
N ASP A 14 -4.45 -1.73 5.82
CA ASP A 14 -5.84 -1.76 6.27
C ASP A 14 -6.09 -2.87 7.30
N LEU A 15 -6.12 -2.48 8.58
CA LEU A 15 -6.36 -3.39 9.71
C LEU A 15 -7.79 -3.95 9.79
N ARG A 16 -8.73 -3.42 8.99
CA ARG A 16 -10.15 -3.84 9.03
C ARG A 16 -10.38 -5.18 8.33
N ASP A 17 -9.46 -5.59 7.45
CA ASP A 17 -9.53 -6.85 6.70
C ASP A 17 -8.23 -7.65 6.85
N PRO A 18 -8.03 -8.36 7.98
CA PRO A 18 -6.80 -9.09 8.26
C PRO A 18 -6.46 -10.16 7.23
N SER A 19 -7.48 -10.75 6.58
CA SER A 19 -7.27 -11.76 5.54
C SER A 19 -6.66 -11.13 4.29
N LYS A 20 -7.22 -10.02 3.80
CA LYS A 20 -6.64 -9.30 2.66
C LYS A 20 -5.31 -8.66 3.00
N GLN A 21 -5.13 -8.19 4.23
CA GLN A 21 -3.85 -7.65 4.69
C GLN A 21 -2.74 -8.70 4.61
N ALA A 22 -2.98 -9.91 5.11
CA ALA A 22 -2.00 -10.99 5.06
C ALA A 22 -1.62 -11.36 3.61
N ILE A 23 -2.61 -11.41 2.71
CA ILE A 23 -2.37 -11.68 1.28
C ILE A 23 -1.58 -10.53 0.65
N ALA A 24 -1.96 -9.28 0.88
CA ALA A 24 -1.30 -8.11 0.32
C ALA A 24 0.15 -7.98 0.82
N ALA A 25 0.39 -8.21 2.10
CA ALA A 25 1.74 -8.21 2.69
C ALA A 25 2.62 -9.30 2.06
N SER A 26 2.08 -10.50 1.85
CA SER A 26 2.78 -11.59 1.17
C SER A 26 3.10 -11.24 -0.30
N LEU A 27 2.15 -10.64 -1.04
CA LEU A 27 2.36 -10.23 -2.42
C LEU A 27 3.48 -9.18 -2.55
N VAL A 28 3.48 -8.17 -1.67
CA VAL A 28 4.51 -7.13 -1.68
C VAL A 28 5.87 -7.70 -1.26
N ALA A 29 5.93 -8.53 -0.22
CA ALA A 29 7.19 -9.12 0.26
C ALA A 29 7.87 -10.05 -0.76
N ASN A 30 7.08 -10.73 -1.60
CA ASN A 30 7.60 -11.66 -2.61
C ASN A 30 7.84 -11.00 -3.98
N LEU A 31 7.66 -9.69 -4.10
CA LEU A 31 7.85 -8.97 -5.35
C LEU A 31 9.33 -8.55 -5.50
N THR A 32 10.14 -9.40 -6.12
CA THR A 32 11.60 -9.23 -6.23
C THR A 32 12.06 -8.20 -7.27
N GLU A 33 11.27 -7.95 -8.33
CA GLU A 33 11.56 -6.98 -9.40
C GLU A 33 10.33 -6.13 -9.72
N GLY A 34 9.68 -5.65 -8.66
CA GLY A 34 8.49 -4.82 -8.74
C GLY A 34 8.78 -3.41 -9.21
N VAL A 35 7.85 -2.84 -9.97
CA VAL A 35 7.86 -1.40 -10.27
C VAL A 35 6.70 -0.73 -9.54
N LEU A 36 7.01 0.25 -8.70
CA LEU A 36 6.02 1.20 -8.20
C LEU A 36 5.79 2.29 -9.26
N ILE A 37 4.65 2.23 -9.94
CA ILE A 37 4.26 3.23 -10.93
C ILE A 37 3.87 4.52 -10.22
N TRP A 38 4.38 5.68 -10.67
CA TRP A 38 4.13 6.97 -10.02
C TRP A 38 2.64 7.31 -9.90
N GLN A 39 1.82 6.93 -10.89
CA GLN A 39 0.37 7.10 -10.83
C GLN A 39 -0.24 6.29 -9.67
N VAL A 40 0.18 5.04 -9.48
CA VAL A 40 -0.26 4.19 -8.37
C VAL A 40 0.16 4.79 -7.03
N ALA A 41 1.37 5.33 -6.93
CA ALA A 41 1.82 6.02 -5.73
C ALA A 41 0.92 7.24 -5.39
N CYS A 42 0.56 8.05 -6.38
CA CYS A 42 -0.37 9.17 -6.21
C CYS A 42 -1.78 8.70 -5.80
N GLU A 43 -2.30 7.67 -6.46
CA GLU A 43 -3.61 7.09 -6.14
C GLU A 43 -3.65 6.53 -4.72
N TYR A 44 -2.61 5.80 -4.31
CA TYR A 44 -2.49 5.30 -2.95
C TYR A 44 -2.49 6.42 -1.91
N LEU A 45 -1.71 7.49 -2.12
CA LEU A 45 -1.71 8.64 -1.19
C LEU A 45 -3.08 9.32 -1.10
N ALA A 46 -3.82 9.34 -2.21
CA ALA A 46 -5.18 9.87 -2.20
C ALA A 46 -6.15 8.92 -1.48
N ALA A 47 -6.04 7.61 -1.71
CA ALA A 47 -6.92 6.58 -1.17
C ALA A 47 -6.65 6.27 0.31
N SER A 48 -5.42 6.43 0.79
CA SER A 48 -5.02 6.17 2.18
C SER A 48 -5.75 7.07 3.17
N ARG A 49 -6.29 8.22 2.75
CA ARG A 49 -7.19 9.04 3.58
C ARG A 49 -8.38 8.25 4.15
N LYS A 50 -8.81 7.19 3.46
CA LYS A 50 -9.90 6.31 3.91
C LYS A 50 -9.52 5.49 5.15
N LEU A 51 -8.22 5.42 5.47
CA LEU A 51 -7.67 4.72 6.62
C LEU A 51 -7.39 5.66 7.81
N GLU A 52 -7.49 6.99 7.64
CA GLU A 52 -7.27 7.97 8.72
C GLU A 52 -8.13 7.73 9.97
N PRO A 53 -9.43 7.37 9.86
CA PRO A 53 -10.24 7.03 11.04
C PRO A 53 -9.77 5.77 11.80
N PHE A 54 -8.85 5.01 11.21
CA PHE A 54 -8.33 3.74 11.71
C PHE A 54 -6.84 3.84 12.09
N ALA A 55 -6.40 5.03 12.53
CA ALA A 55 -5.06 5.31 13.01
C ALA A 55 -3.95 5.08 11.96
N TYR A 56 -4.27 5.30 10.68
CA TYR A 56 -3.30 5.33 9.60
C TYR A 56 -3.28 6.73 8.97
N ASP A 57 -2.35 7.55 9.44
CA ASP A 57 -2.27 8.94 9.00
C ASP A 57 -1.50 9.12 7.69
N ARG A 58 -1.54 10.34 7.18
CA ARG A 58 -0.84 10.72 5.96
C ARG A 58 0.68 10.54 6.08
N ALA A 59 1.29 10.82 7.23
CA ALA A 59 2.73 10.69 7.39
C ALA A 59 3.18 9.23 7.24
N GLN A 60 2.40 8.29 7.80
CA GLN A 60 2.59 6.84 7.61
C GLN A 60 2.47 6.44 6.14
N ALA A 61 1.47 6.96 5.41
CA ALA A 61 1.31 6.68 3.98
C ALA A 61 2.52 7.15 3.14
N TYR A 62 3.04 8.35 3.41
CA TYR A 62 4.23 8.85 2.72
C TYR A 62 5.48 8.04 3.05
N GLN A 63 5.63 7.64 4.32
CA GLN A 63 6.75 6.80 4.73
C GLN A 63 6.68 5.43 4.04
N TYR A 64 5.50 4.81 3.97
CA TYR A 64 5.32 3.51 3.31
C TYR A 64 5.72 3.53 1.82
N ILE A 65 5.32 4.54 1.05
CA ILE A 65 5.77 4.67 -0.35
C ILE A 65 7.29 4.85 -0.43
N ARG A 66 7.89 5.62 0.47
CA ARG A 66 9.33 5.84 0.49
C ARG A 66 10.10 4.54 0.74
N ASP A 67 9.57 3.68 1.61
CA ASP A 67 10.18 2.38 1.93
C ASP A 67 10.02 1.34 0.81
N LEU A 68 9.15 1.60 -0.18
CA LEU A 68 8.94 0.74 -1.35
C LEU A 68 9.86 1.07 -2.55
N GLN A 69 10.64 2.15 -2.49
CA GLN A 69 11.61 2.54 -3.53
C GLN A 69 12.98 1.91 -3.29
#